data_AF-A0A8I2ZJI7-F1
#
_entry.id   AF-A0A8I2ZJI7-F1
#
_cell.length_a   1.000
_cell.length_b   1.000
_cell.length_c   1.000
_cell.angle_alpha   90.00
_cell.angle_beta   90.00
_cell.angle_gamma   90.00
#
_symmetry.space_group_name_H-M   'P 1'
#
loop_
_entity.id
_entity.type
_entity.pdbx_description
1 polymer ?
#
loop_
_entity_poly.entity_id
_entity_poly.type
_entity_poly.pdbx_seq_one_letter_code
_entity_poly.pdbx_strand_id
1 'polypeptide(L)'
;MGTRSREDGLPTRALSSQDINRVTSRPPIGQDAVSTNCAGLDHPQHGCCSGSSRPPPSHHPAANLLPRRHQRKKTLEAKYPDYPALTEAEDPGMNGGYVNPPFIKRQHRDPYGNWWDKQERRNFGEPVHEDHDLLGIFSPYEYTWTTAGPGALMIGTFVATFLVVVGAIYVTYPDRPTFPREFENGLQRELGGASALRARQEGDEDP
;
A
#
# COMPACT_ATOMS: atom_id res chain seq x y z
N MET A 1 -47.79 -35.93 -35.79
CA MET A 1 -47.24 -35.27 -34.57
C MET A 1 -45.85 -34.77 -34.93
N GLY A 2 -45.59 -33.47 -35.08
CA GLY A 2 -45.40 -32.52 -33.97
C GLY A 2 -44.07 -32.85 -33.27
N THR A 3 -43.00 -32.04 -33.32
CA THR A 3 -42.96 -30.64 -32.90
C THR A 3 -41.71 -29.91 -33.43
N ARG A 4 -41.83 -28.58 -33.44
CA ARG A 4 -40.95 -27.52 -33.92
C ARG A 4 -40.31 -26.84 -32.71
N SER A 5 -39.00 -26.62 -32.71
CA SER A 5 -38.28 -25.68 -31.84
C SER A 5 -37.08 -25.16 -32.64
N ARG A 6 -37.14 -24.04 -33.37
CA ARG A 6 -37.13 -22.63 -32.93
C ARG A 6 -35.83 -22.26 -32.21
N GLU A 7 -34.81 -21.99 -33.02
CA GLU A 7 -33.60 -21.28 -32.62
C GLU A 7 -33.89 -19.77 -32.67
N ASP A 8 -34.19 -19.17 -31.52
CA ASP A 8 -34.26 -17.72 -31.39
C ASP A 8 -32.93 -17.25 -30.76
N GLY A 9 -32.08 -16.66 -31.60
CA GLY A 9 -30.81 -16.06 -31.21
C GLY A 9 -31.00 -14.82 -30.35
N LEU A 10 -30.28 -14.78 -29.23
CA LEU A 10 -30.17 -13.60 -28.37
C LEU A 10 -29.08 -12.68 -28.93
N PRO A 11 -29.34 -11.37 -29.17
CA PRO A 11 -28.31 -10.48 -29.70
C PRO A 11 -27.29 -10.12 -28.61
N THR A 12 -26.07 -10.61 -28.75
CA THR A 12 -24.89 -10.14 -28.03
C THR A 12 -24.64 -8.68 -28.39
N ARG A 13 -25.07 -7.75 -27.54
CA ARG A 13 -24.72 -6.33 -27.64
C ARG A 13 -23.23 -6.19 -27.29
N ALA A 14 -22.39 -6.00 -28.29
CA ALA A 14 -21.00 -5.61 -28.11
C ALA A 14 -20.95 -4.26 -27.39
N LEU A 15 -20.33 -4.22 -26.21
CA LEU A 15 -20.02 -2.97 -25.52
C LEU A 15 -18.96 -2.22 -26.35
N SER A 16 -19.28 -0.98 -26.69
CA SER A 16 -18.42 -0.09 -27.46
C SER A 16 -17.20 0.31 -26.62
N SER A 17 -16.04 0.42 -27.27
CA SER A 17 -14.75 0.80 -26.70
C SER A 17 -14.77 2.14 -25.93
N GLN A 18 -15.82 2.94 -26.13
CA GLN A 18 -16.00 4.24 -25.46
C GLN A 18 -16.57 4.12 -24.02
N ASP A 19 -17.18 2.99 -23.65
CA ASP A 19 -17.76 2.81 -22.31
C ASP A 19 -16.72 2.38 -21.26
N ILE A 20 -15.57 1.81 -21.69
CA ILE A 20 -14.49 1.35 -20.79
C ILE A 20 -13.68 2.53 -20.24
N ASN A 21 -13.48 3.58 -21.05
CA ASN A 21 -12.63 4.72 -20.69
C ASN A 21 -13.25 5.68 -19.65
N ARG A 22 -14.50 5.47 -19.26
CA ARG A 22 -15.20 6.36 -18.32
C ARG A 22 -15.07 5.94 -16.85
N VAL A 23 -14.57 4.73 -16.58
CA VAL A 23 -14.44 4.17 -15.22
C VAL A 23 -13.07 4.49 -14.58
N THR A 24 -12.08 4.91 -15.38
CA THR A 24 -10.68 5.03 -14.95
C THR A 24 -10.20 6.46 -14.67
N SER A 25 -11.01 7.51 -14.88
CA SER A 25 -10.57 8.88 -14.56
C SER A 25 -10.74 9.21 -13.06
N ARG A 26 -9.70 8.99 -12.25
CA ARG A 26 -9.56 9.62 -10.93
C ARG A 26 -9.19 11.10 -11.09
N PRO A 27 -9.80 12.05 -10.34
CA PRO A 27 -9.33 13.43 -10.31
C PRO A 27 -8.01 13.56 -9.50
N PRO A 28 -7.13 14.52 -9.84
CA PRO A 28 -5.89 14.74 -9.12
C PRO A 28 -6.14 15.33 -7.72
N ILE A 29 -5.42 14.81 -6.74
CA ILE A 29 -5.41 15.27 -5.34
C ILE A 29 -4.82 16.68 -5.30
N GLY A 30 -5.65 17.65 -4.92
CA GLY A 30 -5.22 19.01 -4.62
C GLY A 30 -4.25 19.04 -3.44
N GLN A 31 -3.12 19.68 -3.63
CA GLN A 31 -2.16 19.99 -2.57
C GLN A 31 -2.66 21.24 -1.83
N ASP A 32 -3.52 21.06 -0.84
CA ASP A 32 -3.86 22.13 0.10
C ASP A 32 -2.78 22.18 1.18
N ALA A 33 -1.81 23.07 0.98
CA ALA A 33 -0.79 23.41 1.96
C ALA A 33 -1.46 24.09 3.17
N VAL A 34 -1.54 23.36 4.30
CA VAL A 34 -1.86 23.94 5.60
C VAL A 34 -0.66 24.75 6.07
N SER A 35 -0.70 26.07 5.82
CA SER A 35 0.20 27.05 6.41
C SER A 35 -0.29 27.38 7.82
N THR A 36 0.29 26.74 8.84
CA THR A 36 0.06 27.15 10.24
C THR A 36 1.05 28.26 10.58
N ASN A 37 0.56 29.51 10.52
CA ASN A 37 1.24 30.67 11.09
C ASN A 37 1.24 30.55 12.62
N CYS A 38 2.41 30.26 13.22
CA CYS A 38 2.64 30.42 14.65
C CYS A 38 2.99 31.89 14.93
N ALA A 39 1.98 32.70 15.25
CA ALA A 39 2.17 34.06 15.75
C ALA A 39 1.82 34.14 17.24
N GLY A 40 2.78 34.64 18.03
CA GLY A 40 2.53 35.38 19.26
C GLY A 40 2.38 34.57 20.54
N LEU A 41 3.47 34.44 21.31
CA LEU A 41 3.43 34.33 22.76
C LEU A 41 4.69 34.98 23.34
N ASP A 42 4.51 36.22 23.80
CA ASP A 42 5.52 37.06 24.40
C ASP A 42 5.82 36.61 25.84
N HIS A 43 7.09 36.36 26.14
CA HIS A 43 7.60 36.24 27.50
C HIS A 43 8.92 37.02 27.62
N PRO A 44 9.07 37.94 28.61
CA PRO A 44 10.26 38.74 28.76
C PRO A 44 11.28 37.99 29.60
N GLN A 45 12.47 37.72 29.04
CA GLN A 45 13.63 37.31 29.83
C GLN A 45 14.59 38.49 29.97
N HIS A 46 14.70 38.99 31.19
CA HIS A 46 15.82 39.78 31.66
C HIS A 46 17.07 38.88 31.75
N GLY A 47 18.23 39.38 31.32
CA GLY A 47 19.51 38.78 31.68
C GLY A 47 20.58 38.88 30.61
N CYS A 48 21.40 39.93 30.69
CA CYS A 48 22.66 40.07 29.97
C CYS A 48 23.56 38.84 30.16
N CYS A 49 24.08 38.27 29.07
CA CYS A 49 25.38 37.61 29.04
C CYS A 49 26.10 37.96 27.74
N SER A 50 27.30 38.50 27.92
CA SER A 50 28.26 38.94 26.90
C SER A 50 28.42 37.99 25.72
N GLY A 51 28.62 38.60 24.55
CA GLY A 51 28.88 37.93 23.29
C GLY A 51 30.11 37.01 23.34
N SER A 52 29.88 35.78 22.88
CA SER A 52 30.84 35.09 22.02
C SER A 52 30.08 34.70 20.75
N SER A 53 30.35 35.39 19.65
CA SER A 53 29.83 35.00 18.35
C SER A 53 30.51 33.69 17.95
N ARG A 54 29.83 32.55 18.13
CA ARG A 54 30.22 31.33 17.43
C ARG A 54 30.09 31.62 15.93
N PRO A 55 31.10 31.34 15.08
CA PRO A 55 30.91 31.43 13.64
C PRO A 55 29.77 30.47 13.25
N PRO A 56 28.95 30.81 12.23
CA PRO A 56 27.93 29.90 11.74
C PRO A 56 28.60 28.57 11.35
N PRO A 57 27.95 27.41 11.57
CA PRO A 57 28.49 26.15 11.10
C PRO A 57 28.77 26.31 9.61
N SER A 58 30.04 26.17 9.21
CA SER A 58 30.38 26.07 7.81
C SER A 58 29.54 24.94 7.25
N HIS A 59 28.64 25.25 6.33
CA HIS A 59 28.10 24.25 5.42
C HIS A 59 29.31 23.66 4.71
N HIS A 60 29.90 22.60 5.28
CA HIS A 60 30.78 21.75 4.52
C HIS A 60 29.90 21.26 3.38
N PRO A 61 30.17 21.62 2.11
CA PRO A 61 29.43 21.02 1.02
C PRO A 61 29.65 19.52 1.20
N ALA A 62 28.56 18.77 1.36
CA ALA A 62 28.60 17.32 1.46
C ALA A 62 29.61 16.85 0.41
N ALA A 63 30.72 16.26 0.87
CA ALA A 63 31.85 16.01 0.00
C ALA A 63 31.36 15.09 -1.11
N ASN A 64 31.20 15.65 -2.31
CA ASN A 64 30.78 14.90 -3.47
C ASN A 64 31.76 13.74 -3.63
N LEU A 65 31.25 12.52 -3.54
CA LEU A 65 31.99 11.26 -3.55
C LEU A 65 32.82 11.05 -4.85
N LEU A 66 32.58 11.87 -5.86
CA LEU A 66 33.21 11.78 -7.18
C LEU A 66 34.32 12.82 -7.35
N PRO A 67 35.50 12.42 -7.90
CA PRO A 67 36.62 13.33 -8.09
C PRO A 67 36.29 14.47 -9.07
N ARG A 68 36.80 15.68 -8.82
CA ARG A 68 36.51 16.94 -9.57
C ARG A 68 36.61 16.85 -11.09
N ARG A 69 37.42 15.93 -11.63
CA ARG A 69 37.54 15.69 -13.09
C ARG A 69 36.23 15.22 -13.73
N HIS A 70 35.41 14.47 -12.98
CA HIS A 70 34.14 13.91 -13.41
C HIS A 70 32.95 14.80 -13.04
N GLN A 71 33.19 15.94 -12.39
CA GLN A 71 32.15 16.87 -11.93
C GLN A 71 31.96 18.06 -12.87
N ARG A 72 32.80 18.21 -13.90
CA ARG A 72 32.60 19.29 -14.89
C ARG A 72 31.37 18.94 -15.73
N LYS A 73 30.38 19.85 -15.79
CA LYS A 73 29.17 19.67 -16.62
C LYS A 73 29.52 19.25 -18.05
N LYS A 74 30.52 19.90 -18.65
CA LYS A 74 31.04 19.54 -19.99
C LYS A 74 31.53 18.09 -20.10
N THR A 75 32.18 17.55 -19.06
CA THR A 75 32.62 16.14 -19.05
C THR A 75 31.47 15.16 -18.82
N LEU A 76 30.41 15.62 -18.15
CA LEU A 76 29.20 14.83 -17.93
C LEU A 76 28.34 14.80 -19.20
N GLU A 77 28.05 15.95 -19.81
CA GLU A 77 27.33 16.06 -21.09
C GLU A 77 28.03 15.30 -22.22
N ALA A 78 29.36 15.37 -22.30
CA ALA A 78 30.12 14.62 -23.30
C ALA A 78 30.10 13.09 -23.08
N LYS A 79 29.92 12.65 -21.83
CA LYS A 79 29.94 11.23 -21.47
C LYS A 79 28.54 10.60 -21.41
N TYR A 80 27.54 11.42 -21.10
CA TYR A 80 26.13 11.08 -20.96
C TYR A 80 25.32 12.11 -21.77
N PRO A 81 25.31 12.00 -23.11
CA PRO A 81 24.44 12.84 -23.92
C PRO A 81 22.98 12.59 -23.56
N ASP A 82 22.14 13.61 -23.72
CA ASP A 82 20.69 13.47 -23.49
C ASP A 82 20.10 12.45 -24.46
N TYR A 83 19.30 11.53 -23.94
CA TYR A 83 18.59 10.55 -24.76
C TYR A 83 17.57 11.25 -25.66
N PRO A 84 17.38 10.79 -26.92
CA PRO A 84 16.35 11.36 -27.78
C PRO A 84 14.99 11.17 -27.12
N ALA A 85 14.29 12.29 -26.85
CA ALA A 85 12.91 12.25 -26.39
C ALA A 85 12.04 11.81 -27.57
N LEU A 86 11.55 10.58 -27.52
CA LEU A 86 10.56 10.08 -28.47
C LEU A 86 9.23 10.79 -28.21
N THR A 87 8.49 11.11 -29.26
CA THR A 87 7.14 11.68 -29.09
C THR A 87 6.17 10.61 -28.59
N GLU A 88 5.09 11.03 -27.93
CA GLU A 88 4.03 10.12 -27.44
C GLU A 88 3.46 9.20 -28.55
N ALA A 89 3.48 9.66 -29.81
CA ALA A 89 3.02 8.88 -30.95
C ALA A 89 4.03 7.79 -31.38
N GLU A 90 5.32 8.00 -31.12
CA GLU A 90 6.39 7.06 -31.46
C GLU A 90 6.65 6.07 -30.31
N ASP A 91 6.46 6.50 -29.06
CA ASP A 91 6.64 5.69 -27.86
C ASP A 91 5.56 5.97 -26.79
N PRO A 92 4.34 5.44 -26.97
CA PRO A 92 3.26 5.59 -25.99
C PRO A 92 3.55 4.95 -24.62
N GLY A 93 4.50 4.01 -24.58
CA GLY A 93 4.90 3.31 -23.35
C GLY A 93 6.05 3.99 -22.63
N MET A 94 6.65 5.03 -23.22
CA MET A 94 7.91 5.64 -22.74
C MET A 94 9.01 4.60 -22.46
N ASN A 95 9.05 3.52 -23.25
CA ASN A 95 9.92 2.36 -23.03
C ASN A 95 11.18 2.37 -23.92
N GLY A 96 11.40 3.44 -24.68
CA GLY A 96 12.58 3.62 -25.53
C GLY A 96 12.57 2.72 -26.78
N GLY A 97 11.38 2.30 -27.25
CA GLY A 97 11.24 1.40 -28.40
C GLY A 97 11.56 -0.06 -28.07
N TYR A 98 11.51 -0.44 -26.79
CA TYR A 98 11.69 -1.82 -26.37
C TYR A 98 10.51 -2.68 -26.84
N VAL A 99 10.81 -3.85 -27.42
CA VAL A 99 9.78 -4.79 -27.89
C VAL A 99 9.14 -5.45 -26.68
N ASN A 100 8.02 -4.90 -26.24
CA ASN A 100 7.35 -5.38 -25.04
C ASN A 100 6.39 -6.55 -25.38
N PRO A 101 6.69 -7.80 -24.96
CA PRO A 101 5.76 -8.93 -25.12
C PRO A 101 4.46 -8.70 -24.32
N PRO A 102 3.39 -9.47 -24.56
CA PRO A 102 2.13 -9.30 -23.81
C PRO A 102 2.31 -9.50 -22.30
N PHE A 103 1.56 -8.72 -21.52
CA PHE A 103 1.53 -8.77 -20.05
C PHE A 103 0.88 -10.07 -19.58
N ILE A 104 1.66 -11.16 -19.53
CA ILE A 104 1.20 -12.48 -19.10
C ILE A 104 2.20 -13.03 -18.10
N LYS A 105 1.71 -13.37 -16.90
CA LYS A 105 2.53 -13.94 -15.85
C LYS A 105 3.06 -15.33 -16.24
N ARG A 106 4.32 -15.60 -15.92
CA ARG A 106 4.99 -16.89 -16.22
C ARG A 106 4.32 -18.10 -15.58
N GLN A 107 3.60 -17.89 -14.50
CA GLN A 107 2.78 -18.89 -13.84
C GLN A 107 1.75 -19.55 -14.77
N HIS A 108 1.18 -18.80 -15.73
CA HIS A 108 0.18 -19.30 -16.68
C HIS A 108 0.78 -19.97 -17.91
N ARG A 109 2.11 -19.94 -18.06
CA ARG A 109 2.79 -20.72 -19.09
C ARG A 109 2.72 -22.20 -18.77
N ASP A 110 2.70 -23.04 -19.80
CA ASP A 110 2.64 -24.49 -19.67
C ASP A 110 3.73 -25.02 -18.71
N PRO A 111 3.37 -25.62 -17.56
CA PRO A 111 4.34 -26.17 -16.62
C PRO A 111 5.11 -27.37 -17.17
N TYR A 112 4.55 -28.10 -18.14
CA TYR A 112 5.17 -29.29 -18.73
C TYR A 112 5.98 -29.00 -20.00
N GLY A 113 6.05 -27.73 -20.39
CA GLY A 113 6.81 -27.29 -21.55
C GLY A 113 8.31 -27.61 -21.46
N ASN A 114 8.92 -27.85 -22.63
CA ASN A 114 10.37 -28.03 -22.76
C ASN A 114 11.12 -26.69 -22.76
N TRP A 115 11.04 -25.98 -21.64
CA TRP A 115 11.74 -24.72 -21.41
C TRP A 115 13.24 -24.93 -21.21
N TRP A 116 14.05 -23.98 -21.69
CA TRP A 116 15.50 -23.93 -21.42
C TRP A 116 15.76 -23.68 -19.93
N ASP A 117 15.10 -22.68 -19.35
CA ASP A 117 15.05 -22.46 -17.91
C ASP A 117 13.72 -23.01 -17.39
N LYS A 118 13.81 -24.15 -16.70
CA LYS A 118 12.66 -24.87 -16.15
C LYS A 118 12.00 -24.15 -14.98
N GLN A 119 12.74 -23.31 -14.24
CA GLN A 119 12.21 -22.62 -13.07
C GLN A 119 11.34 -21.43 -13.48
N GLU A 120 11.85 -20.57 -14.36
CA GLU A 120 11.13 -19.39 -14.87
C GLU A 120 10.25 -19.70 -16.10
N ARG A 121 10.25 -20.95 -16.58
CA ARG A 121 9.54 -21.36 -17.80
C ARG A 121 9.89 -20.45 -19.00
N ARG A 122 11.21 -20.30 -19.23
CA ARG A 122 11.80 -19.37 -20.20
C ARG A 122 12.64 -20.10 -21.25
N ASN A 123 12.56 -19.65 -22.49
CA ASN A 123 13.53 -20.02 -23.53
C ASN A 123 14.64 -18.97 -23.66
N PHE A 124 15.83 -19.42 -24.06
CA PHE A 124 16.96 -18.53 -24.30
C PHE A 124 16.66 -17.57 -25.48
N GLY A 125 16.92 -16.27 -25.30
CA GLY A 125 16.70 -15.25 -26.34
C GLY A 125 15.24 -14.83 -26.54
N GLU A 126 14.30 -15.31 -25.74
CA GLU A 126 12.93 -14.76 -25.76
C GLU A 126 12.92 -13.30 -25.27
N PRO A 127 12.19 -12.37 -25.93
CA PRO A 127 11.96 -11.04 -25.40
C PRO A 127 11.32 -11.11 -24.01
N VAL A 128 11.82 -10.30 -23.09
CA VAL A 128 11.37 -10.24 -21.70
C VAL A 128 10.43 -9.06 -21.58
N HIS A 129 9.36 -9.17 -20.79
CA HIS A 129 8.47 -8.03 -20.52
C HIS A 129 9.21 -7.01 -19.66
N GLU A 130 8.91 -5.72 -19.80
CA GLU A 130 9.56 -4.67 -18.99
C GLU A 130 9.36 -4.90 -17.48
N ASP A 131 8.12 -5.19 -17.07
CA ASP A 131 7.73 -5.57 -15.70
C ASP A 131 7.95 -7.07 -15.41
N HIS A 132 9.08 -7.63 -15.83
CA HIS A 132 9.38 -9.05 -15.62
C HIS A 132 9.54 -9.42 -14.14
N ASP A 133 9.90 -8.48 -13.29
CA ASP A 133 9.91 -8.64 -11.84
C ASP A 133 8.49 -8.92 -11.29
N LEU A 134 7.47 -8.28 -11.85
CA LEU A 134 6.07 -8.52 -11.52
C LEU A 134 5.51 -9.78 -12.20
N LEU A 135 5.94 -10.07 -13.42
CA LEU A 135 5.46 -11.23 -14.20
C LEU A 135 6.27 -12.52 -13.96
N GLY A 136 7.32 -12.44 -13.15
CA GLY A 136 8.20 -13.55 -12.77
C GLY A 136 7.47 -14.69 -12.04
N ILE A 137 8.10 -15.88 -11.99
CA ILE A 137 7.51 -16.98 -11.21
C ILE A 137 7.56 -16.71 -9.70
N PHE A 138 8.52 -15.91 -9.26
CA PHE A 138 8.72 -15.54 -7.85
C PHE A 138 7.86 -14.38 -7.37
N SER A 139 7.07 -13.76 -8.26
CA SER A 139 6.12 -12.73 -7.85
C SER A 139 4.86 -13.35 -7.23
N PRO A 140 4.07 -12.59 -6.44
CA PRO A 140 2.89 -13.11 -5.73
C PRO A 140 1.94 -13.89 -6.63
N TYR A 141 1.60 -15.12 -6.24
CA TYR A 141 0.82 -16.07 -7.06
C TYR A 141 -0.53 -15.50 -7.48
N GLU A 142 -0.88 -15.63 -8.75
CA GLU A 142 -2.14 -15.16 -9.32
C GLU A 142 -3.20 -16.27 -9.28
N TYR A 143 -4.33 -16.00 -8.66
CA TYR A 143 -5.45 -16.94 -8.58
C TYR A 143 -6.49 -16.65 -9.66
N THR A 144 -6.85 -17.65 -10.46
CA THR A 144 -7.77 -17.49 -11.61
C THR A 144 -9.23 -17.87 -11.32
N TRP A 145 -9.52 -18.37 -10.12
CA TRP A 145 -10.87 -18.84 -9.77
C TRP A 145 -11.84 -17.72 -9.39
N THR A 146 -11.34 -16.55 -8.98
CA THR A 146 -12.13 -15.37 -8.64
C THR A 146 -11.37 -14.09 -8.96
N THR A 147 -12.06 -12.96 -9.07
CA THR A 147 -11.45 -11.63 -9.22
C THR A 147 -11.43 -10.90 -7.88
N ALA A 148 -10.61 -9.85 -7.78
CA ALA A 148 -10.40 -9.12 -6.51
C ALA A 148 -11.70 -8.57 -5.89
N GLY A 149 -12.65 -8.10 -6.71
CA GLY A 149 -13.93 -7.55 -6.24
C GLY A 149 -14.80 -8.59 -5.52
N PRO A 150 -15.27 -9.64 -6.20
CA PRO A 150 -16.00 -10.74 -5.58
C PRO A 150 -15.22 -11.42 -4.44
N GLY A 151 -13.91 -11.60 -4.58
CA GLY A 151 -13.06 -12.14 -3.50
C GLY A 151 -13.10 -11.30 -2.23
N ALA A 152 -13.03 -9.97 -2.36
CA ALA A 152 -13.17 -9.05 -1.23
C ALA A 152 -14.57 -9.12 -0.60
N LEU A 153 -15.62 -9.30 -1.40
CA LEU A 153 -16.99 -9.50 -0.88
C LEU A 153 -17.11 -10.82 -0.09
N MET A 154 -16.53 -11.92 -0.58
CA MET A 154 -16.55 -13.20 0.13
C MET A 154 -15.84 -13.12 1.48
N ILE A 155 -14.63 -12.55 1.51
CA ILE A 155 -13.87 -12.38 2.76
C ILE A 155 -14.58 -11.38 3.69
N GLY A 156 -15.06 -10.26 3.15
CA GLY A 156 -15.77 -9.24 3.92
C GLY A 156 -17.05 -9.77 4.55
N THR A 157 -17.85 -10.54 3.82
CA THR A 157 -19.07 -11.17 4.35
C THR A 157 -18.75 -12.23 5.41
N PHE A 158 -17.70 -13.02 5.23
CA PHE A 158 -17.24 -13.96 6.25
C PHE A 158 -16.84 -13.25 7.54
N VAL A 159 -16.00 -12.22 7.45
CA VAL A 159 -15.55 -11.46 8.63
C VAL A 159 -16.73 -10.74 9.28
N ALA A 160 -17.59 -10.11 8.49
CA ALA A 160 -18.76 -9.40 9.01
C ALA A 160 -19.72 -10.35 9.74
N THR A 161 -20.06 -11.49 9.15
CA THR A 161 -20.94 -12.48 9.79
C THR A 161 -20.33 -13.05 11.07
N PHE A 162 -19.03 -13.35 11.06
CA PHE A 162 -18.31 -13.79 12.25
C PHE A 162 -18.38 -12.76 13.39
N LEU A 163 -18.07 -11.49 13.09
CA LEU A 163 -18.11 -10.41 14.09
C LEU A 163 -19.53 -10.10 14.56
N VAL A 164 -20.53 -10.22 13.69
CA VAL A 164 -21.94 -10.08 14.07
C VAL A 164 -22.34 -11.17 15.06
N VAL A 165 -21.95 -12.42 14.83
CA VAL A 165 -22.25 -13.53 15.75
C VAL A 165 -21.52 -13.33 17.09
N VAL A 166 -20.22 -12.99 17.06
CA VAL A 166 -19.46 -12.72 18.29
C VAL A 166 -20.04 -11.54 19.07
N GLY A 167 -20.40 -10.46 18.37
CA GLY A 167 -21.02 -9.28 18.99
C GLY A 167 -22.41 -9.59 19.55
N ALA A 168 -23.21 -10.39 18.85
CA ALA A 168 -24.52 -10.83 19.35
C ALA A 168 -24.37 -11.67 20.60
N ILE A 169 -23.42 -12.60 20.63
CA ILE A 169 -23.11 -13.38 21.84
C ILE A 169 -22.70 -12.44 22.96
N TYR A 170 -21.78 -11.51 22.72
CA TYR A 170 -21.32 -10.57 23.75
C TYR A 170 -22.45 -9.76 24.41
N VAL A 171 -23.44 -9.32 23.62
CA VAL A 171 -24.57 -8.52 24.14
C VAL A 171 -25.67 -9.38 24.77
N THR A 172 -25.83 -10.62 24.32
CA THR A 172 -26.90 -11.52 24.81
C THR A 172 -26.46 -12.46 25.91
N TYR A 173 -25.15 -12.57 26.15
CA TYR A 173 -24.63 -13.44 27.19
C TYR A 173 -25.05 -12.92 28.57
N PRO A 174 -25.66 -13.77 29.42
CA PRO A 174 -26.07 -13.34 30.75
C PRO A 174 -24.84 -13.00 31.60
N ASP A 175 -25.02 -12.06 32.52
CA ASP A 175 -23.99 -11.70 33.48
C ASP A 175 -23.56 -12.92 34.30
N ARG A 176 -22.29 -12.88 34.73
CA ARG A 176 -21.71 -13.99 35.47
C ARG A 176 -22.48 -14.15 36.79
N PRO A 177 -22.97 -15.37 37.13
CA PRO A 177 -23.75 -15.60 38.36
C PRO A 177 -22.88 -15.61 39.64
N THR A 178 -21.67 -15.04 39.59
CA THR A 178 -20.75 -15.02 40.72
C THR A 178 -20.35 -13.59 41.00
N PHE A 179 -20.43 -13.18 42.26
CA PHE A 179 -19.86 -11.92 42.68
C PHE A 179 -18.35 -11.89 42.41
N PRO A 180 -17.81 -10.75 41.93
CA PRO A 180 -16.37 -10.57 41.79
C PRO A 180 -15.69 -10.73 43.15
N ARG A 181 -14.49 -11.30 43.15
CA ARG A 181 -13.73 -11.51 44.39
C ARG A 181 -13.33 -10.18 45.00
N GLU A 182 -13.65 -10.02 46.29
CA GLU A 182 -13.30 -8.85 47.07
C GLU A 182 -11.99 -9.09 47.82
N PHE A 183 -11.24 -8.01 48.03
CA PHE A 183 -9.99 -8.04 48.75
C PHE A 183 -9.91 -6.95 49.82
N GLU A 184 -9.23 -7.26 50.92
CA GLU A 184 -9.03 -6.31 52.02
C GLU A 184 -8.31 -5.04 51.52
N ASN A 185 -8.89 -3.87 51.81
CA ASN A 185 -8.40 -2.55 51.37
C ASN A 185 -8.14 -2.44 49.85
N GLY A 186 -8.75 -3.29 49.01
CA GLY A 186 -8.57 -3.30 47.56
C GLY A 186 -7.12 -3.53 47.10
N LEU A 187 -6.30 -4.19 47.92
CA LEU A 187 -4.85 -4.39 47.68
C LEU A 187 -4.09 -3.09 47.35
N GLN A 188 -4.55 -1.94 47.86
CA GLN A 188 -3.98 -0.63 47.48
C GLN A 188 -2.48 -0.53 47.78
N ARG A 189 -2.00 -1.15 48.87
CA ARG A 189 -0.57 -1.13 49.22
C ARG A 189 0.26 -1.99 48.27
N GLU A 190 -0.28 -3.14 47.89
CA GLU A 190 0.37 -4.16 47.07
C GLU A 190 0.38 -3.78 45.58
N LEU A 191 -0.66 -3.07 45.11
CA LEU A 191 -0.83 -2.67 43.71
C LEU A 191 -0.09 -1.38 43.32
N GLY A 192 0.59 -0.72 44.26
CA GLY A 192 1.40 0.48 43.97
C GLY A 192 0.93 1.78 44.62
N GLY A 193 0.09 1.69 45.66
CA GLY A 193 -0.35 2.84 46.46
C GLY A 193 -1.50 3.62 45.81
N ALA A 194 -1.74 4.83 46.32
CA ALA A 194 -2.90 5.65 45.99
C ALA A 194 -3.03 6.03 44.51
N SER A 195 -1.97 5.90 43.71
CA SER A 195 -1.99 6.18 42.27
C SER A 195 -2.33 4.96 41.39
N ALA A 196 -2.40 3.76 41.95
CA ALA A 196 -2.68 2.54 41.20
C ALA A 196 -4.18 2.21 41.19
N LEU A 197 -4.64 1.54 40.12
CA LEU A 197 -6.00 1.00 40.07
C LEU A 197 -6.15 -0.07 41.16
N ARG A 198 -7.01 0.22 42.14
CA ARG A 198 -7.32 -0.69 43.24
C ARG A 198 -8.16 -1.87 42.77
N ALA A 199 -8.02 -3.01 43.46
CA ALA A 199 -8.96 -4.10 43.35
C ALA A 199 -10.28 -3.76 44.07
N ARG A 200 -11.35 -4.51 43.77
CA ARG A 200 -12.64 -4.37 44.46
C ARG A 200 -12.48 -4.67 45.96
N GLN A 201 -13.12 -3.84 46.78
CA GLN A 201 -13.16 -3.99 48.23
C GLN A 201 -14.61 -4.15 48.73
N GLU A 202 -14.76 -4.62 49.96
CA GLU A 202 -16.06 -4.74 50.62
C GLU A 202 -16.72 -3.35 50.75
N GLY A 203 -17.99 -3.25 50.35
CA GLY A 203 -18.77 -2.01 50.36
C GLY A 203 -18.69 -1.16 49.08
N ASP A 204 -17.98 -1.63 48.05
CA ASP A 204 -18.13 -1.09 46.69
C ASP A 204 -19.52 -1.41 46.12
N GLU A 205 -20.04 -0.54 45.23
CA GLU A 205 -21.32 -0.78 44.56
C GLU A 205 -21.31 -2.13 43.82
N ASP A 206 -22.43 -2.85 43.93
CA ASP A 206 -22.63 -4.12 43.23
C ASP A 206 -22.66 -3.90 41.71
N PRO A 207 -22.03 -4.81 40.95
CA PRO A 207 -21.88 -4.68 39.50
C PRO A 207 -23.18 -4.98 38.75
#